data_AF-A0A1V6FSM1-F1
#
_entry.id   AF-A0A1V6FSM1-F1
#
_cell.length_a   1.000
_cell.length_b   1.000
_cell.length_c   1.000
_cell.angle_alpha   90.00
_cell.angle_beta   90.00
_cell.angle_gamma   90.00
#
_symmetry.space_group_name_H-M   'P 1'
#
loop_
_entity.id
_entity.type
_entity.pdbx_description
1 polymer ?
#
loop_
_entity_poly.entity_id
_entity_poly.type
_entity_poly.pdbx_seq_one_letter_code
_entity_poly.pdbx_strand_id
1 'polypeptide(L)'
;MKKINFSVKQIVLLCISVFCNIYGILTILYLNGLNTGLTYMDKIDNMLFQYLVVIAFMAPGIMLFGTFATTFTGKTKKILAITNCVYSTVLTIPLFLTMALGFAVINGVTIPMVSDIDVDIIKLFPPVALQYIFFILGTIVGIVFLAEPIIACYLTTHDIEPSIKNIIGVFKKKPSGENKA
;
A
#
# COMPACT_ATOMS: atom_id res chain seq x y z
N MET A 1 -18.92 0.21 30.56
CA MET A 1 -18.13 0.59 29.37
C MET A 1 -17.09 1.62 29.79
N LYS A 2 -15.78 1.32 29.72
CA LYS A 2 -14.72 2.32 30.01
C LYS A 2 -14.78 3.39 28.90
N LYS A 3 -15.03 4.65 29.26
CA LYS A 3 -14.94 5.77 28.32
C LYS A 3 -13.51 5.85 27.80
N ILE A 4 -13.33 5.57 26.51
CA ILE A 4 -12.07 5.82 25.82
C ILE A 4 -12.00 7.33 25.61
N ASN A 5 -11.26 8.03 26.48
CA ASN A 5 -10.98 9.45 26.29
C ASN A 5 -9.87 9.58 25.24
N PHE A 6 -10.28 9.83 24.00
CA PHE A 6 -9.34 10.15 22.94
C PHE A 6 -8.70 11.52 23.17
N SER A 7 -7.39 11.59 23.05
CA SER A 7 -6.69 12.87 22.93
C SER A 7 -7.08 13.55 21.61
N VAL A 8 -7.12 14.88 21.60
CA VAL A 8 -7.35 15.69 20.39
C VAL A 8 -6.43 15.25 19.24
N LYS A 9 -5.17 14.89 19.54
CA LYS A 9 -4.22 14.38 18.54
C LYS A 9 -4.66 13.05 17.91
N GLN A 10 -5.21 12.13 18.70
CA GLN A 10 -5.71 10.83 18.22
C GLN A 10 -6.94 11.01 17.32
N ILE A 11 -7.82 11.95 17.67
CA ILE A 11 -9.00 12.28 16.88
C ILE A 11 -8.57 12.86 15.53
N VAL A 12 -7.66 13.83 15.53
CA VAL A 12 -7.15 14.44 14.29
C VAL A 12 -6.46 13.40 13.40
N LEU A 13 -5.59 12.56 13.98
CA LEU A 13 -4.92 11.47 13.25
C LEU A 13 -5.94 10.52 12.60
N LEU A 14 -6.95 10.09 13.36
CA LEU A 14 -7.97 9.18 12.86
C LEU A 14 -8.82 9.83 11.76
N CYS A 15 -9.29 11.06 11.95
CA CYS A 15 -10.12 11.76 10.99
C CYS A 15 -9.40 11.97 9.65
N ILE A 16 -8.15 12.45 9.69
CA ILE A 16 -7.34 12.66 8.48
C ILE A 16 -7.06 11.31 7.81
N SER A 17 -6.67 10.30 8.59
CA SER A 17 -6.44 8.94 8.10
C SER A 17 -7.65 8.37 7.36
N VAL A 18 -8.84 8.44 7.98
CA VAL A 18 -10.07 7.91 7.41
C VAL A 18 -10.46 8.70 6.17
N PHE A 19 -10.39 10.03 6.21
CA PHE A 19 -10.67 10.88 5.06
C PHE A 19 -9.79 10.51 3.86
N CYS A 20 -8.47 10.44 4.07
CA CYS A 20 -7.50 10.08 3.04
C CYS A 20 -7.76 8.70 2.42
N ASN A 21 -8.07 7.70 3.25
CA ASN A 21 -8.38 6.36 2.77
C ASN A 21 -9.71 6.28 2.02
N ILE A 22 -10.77 6.92 2.54
CA ILE A 22 -12.07 6.98 1.85
C ILE A 22 -11.90 7.68 0.51
N TYR A 23 -11.20 8.80 0.47
CA TYR A 23 -10.96 9.55 -0.76
C TYR A 23 -10.24 8.70 -1.79
N GLY A 24 -9.14 8.03 -1.40
CA GLY A 24 -8.42 7.13 -2.29
C GLY A 24 -9.27 5.96 -2.80
N ILE A 25 -10.10 5.35 -1.96
CA ILE A 25 -11.05 4.31 -2.39
C ILE A 25 -12.07 4.86 -3.39
N LEU A 26 -12.65 6.05 -3.12
CA LEU A 26 -13.58 6.70 -4.05
C LEU A 26 -12.92 7.01 -5.40
N THR A 27 -11.64 7.37 -5.40
CA THR A 27 -10.86 7.54 -6.63
C THR A 27 -10.68 6.21 -7.36
N ILE A 28 -10.33 5.11 -6.67
CA ILE A 28 -10.24 3.78 -7.31
C ILE A 28 -11.58 3.37 -7.92
N LEU A 29 -12.69 3.52 -7.19
CA LEU A 29 -14.02 3.18 -7.69
C LEU A 29 -14.39 4.03 -8.92
N TYR A 30 -14.01 5.31 -8.93
CA TYR A 30 -14.17 6.18 -10.09
C TYR A 30 -13.44 5.64 -11.32
N LEU A 31 -12.17 5.27 -11.17
CA LEU A 31 -11.34 4.72 -12.24
C LEU A 31 -11.86 3.38 -12.78
N ASN A 32 -12.63 2.65 -11.97
CA ASN A 32 -13.31 1.41 -12.38
C ASN A 32 -14.71 1.67 -12.98
N GLY A 33 -15.09 2.93 -13.22
CA GLY A 33 -16.33 3.30 -13.91
C GLY A 33 -17.54 3.56 -12.99
N LEU A 34 -17.36 3.59 -11.67
CA LEU A 34 -18.43 3.97 -10.74
C LEU A 34 -18.48 5.48 -10.56
N ASN A 35 -19.67 6.08 -10.69
CA ASN A 35 -19.82 7.52 -10.47
C ASN A 35 -19.75 7.85 -8.96
N THR A 36 -18.57 8.19 -8.48
CA THR A 36 -18.30 8.60 -7.09
C THR A 36 -18.34 10.12 -6.90
N GLY A 37 -18.73 10.90 -7.92
CA GLY A 37 -18.78 12.37 -7.86
C GLY A 37 -17.44 13.07 -8.06
N LEU A 38 -16.35 12.34 -8.34
CA LEU A 38 -15.00 12.88 -8.59
C LEU A 38 -14.78 13.26 -10.06
N THR A 39 -15.72 14.00 -10.67
CA THR A 39 -15.70 14.34 -12.12
C THR A 39 -14.51 15.20 -12.57
N TYR A 40 -13.74 15.77 -11.64
CA TYR A 40 -12.49 16.44 -11.99
C TYR A 40 -11.41 15.47 -12.48
N MET A 41 -11.54 14.16 -12.17
CA MET A 41 -10.61 13.13 -12.63
C MET A 41 -10.64 12.96 -14.16
N ASP A 42 -11.77 13.26 -14.81
CA ASP A 42 -11.91 13.25 -16.27
C ASP A 42 -11.04 14.31 -16.97
N LYS A 43 -10.56 15.32 -16.22
CA LYS A 43 -9.65 16.33 -16.75
C LYS A 43 -8.20 15.86 -16.81
N ILE A 44 -7.91 14.69 -16.26
CA ILE A 44 -6.57 14.08 -16.25
C ILE A 44 -6.57 13.01 -17.33
N ASP A 45 -6.03 13.34 -18.50
CA ASP A 45 -6.07 12.46 -19.69
C ASP A 45 -5.26 11.16 -19.55
N ASN A 46 -4.35 11.11 -18.58
CA ASN A 46 -3.41 9.99 -18.42
C ASN A 46 -3.70 9.25 -17.10
N MET A 47 -3.98 7.96 -17.25
CA MET A 47 -4.47 7.11 -16.16
C MET A 47 -3.40 6.92 -15.07
N LEU A 48 -2.11 6.96 -15.42
CA LEU A 48 -1.02 6.91 -14.45
C LEU A 48 -1.06 8.11 -13.49
N PHE A 49 -1.34 9.31 -13.98
CA PHE A 49 -1.49 10.49 -13.13
C PHE A 49 -2.75 10.42 -12.25
N GLN A 50 -3.82 9.78 -12.73
CA GLN A 50 -4.99 9.50 -11.92
C GLN A 50 -4.66 8.53 -10.77
N TYR A 51 -3.87 7.48 -11.02
CA TYR A 51 -3.38 6.57 -9.98
C TYR A 51 -2.38 7.22 -9.01
N LEU A 52 -1.61 8.23 -9.45
CA LEU A 52 -0.77 9.00 -8.52
C LEU A 52 -1.60 9.76 -7.47
N VAL A 53 -2.81 10.21 -7.80
CA VAL A 53 -3.74 10.78 -6.82
C VAL A 53 -4.13 9.74 -5.77
N VAL A 54 -4.44 8.52 -6.19
CA VAL A 54 -4.73 7.40 -5.28
C VAL A 54 -3.57 7.19 -4.30
N ILE A 55 -2.34 7.08 -4.82
CA ILE A 55 -1.14 6.85 -4.00
C ILE A 55 -0.92 8.02 -3.02
N ALA A 56 -1.07 9.26 -3.49
CA ALA A 56 -0.86 10.46 -2.69
C ALA A 56 -1.82 10.58 -1.50
N PHE A 57 -3.05 10.06 -1.61
CA PHE A 57 -4.01 10.05 -0.52
C PHE A 57 -3.93 8.78 0.34
N MET A 58 -3.84 7.60 -0.27
CA MET A 58 -3.89 6.34 0.48
C MET A 58 -2.64 6.06 1.29
N ALA A 59 -1.44 6.32 0.75
CA ALA A 59 -0.20 6.01 1.47
C ALA A 59 -0.08 6.80 2.80
N PRO A 60 -0.28 8.14 2.83
CA PRO A 60 -0.33 8.86 4.09
C PRO A 60 -1.47 8.40 4.99
N GLY A 61 -2.65 8.09 4.43
CA GLY A 61 -3.78 7.57 5.18
C GLY A 61 -3.45 6.30 5.96
N ILE A 62 -2.81 5.32 5.32
CA ILE A 62 -2.38 4.05 5.93
C ILE A 62 -1.32 4.29 7.02
N MET A 63 -0.34 5.18 6.76
CA MET A 63 0.71 5.50 7.74
C MET A 63 0.16 6.21 8.98
N LEU A 64 -0.78 7.13 8.79
CA LEU A 64 -1.47 7.82 9.88
C LEU A 64 -2.34 6.85 10.69
N PHE A 65 -3.02 5.90 10.04
CA PHE A 65 -3.76 4.85 10.73
C PHE A 65 -2.84 3.95 11.56
N GLY A 66 -1.69 3.56 11.01
CA GLY A 66 -0.67 2.80 11.73
C GLY A 66 -0.18 3.54 12.97
N THR A 67 0.10 4.85 12.82
CA THR A 67 0.49 5.72 13.94
C THR A 67 -0.61 5.79 15.00
N PHE A 68 -1.87 5.95 14.59
CA PHE A 68 -3.02 5.92 15.50
C PHE A 68 -3.13 4.58 16.25
N ALA A 69 -2.94 3.45 15.58
CA ALA A 69 -2.98 2.11 16.19
C ALA A 69 -1.93 1.95 17.32
N THR A 70 -0.75 2.55 17.17
CA THR A 70 0.31 2.49 18.20
C THR A 70 -0.04 3.24 19.49
N THR A 71 -1.04 4.12 19.46
CA THR A 71 -1.50 4.85 20.67
C THR A 71 -2.32 3.99 21.63
N PHE A 72 -2.72 2.79 21.22
CA PHE A 72 -3.41 1.81 22.06
C PHE A 72 -2.46 0.77 22.63
N THR A 73 -2.91 0.08 23.67
CA THR A 73 -2.18 -1.03 24.31
C THR A 73 -3.00 -2.32 24.32
N GLY A 74 -2.31 -3.45 24.46
CA GLY A 74 -2.95 -4.77 24.58
C GLY A 74 -3.70 -5.22 23.32
N LYS A 75 -4.87 -5.84 23.49
CA LYS A 75 -5.64 -6.47 22.39
C LYS A 75 -6.04 -5.48 21.29
N THR A 76 -6.42 -4.26 21.64
CA THR A 76 -6.86 -3.23 20.68
C THR A 76 -5.74 -2.85 19.72
N LYS A 77 -4.51 -2.67 20.22
CA LYS A 77 -3.32 -2.42 19.39
C LYS A 77 -3.11 -3.51 18.35
N LYS A 78 -3.19 -4.78 18.78
CA LYS A 78 -2.96 -5.94 17.91
C LYS A 78 -4.02 -6.06 16.82
N ILE A 79 -5.29 -5.87 17.16
CA ILE A 79 -6.39 -5.92 16.19
C ILE A 79 -6.22 -4.80 15.15
N LEU A 80 -5.99 -3.56 15.59
CA LEU A 80 -5.82 -2.42 14.68
C LEU A 80 -4.60 -2.58 13.75
N ALA A 81 -3.49 -3.13 14.27
CA ALA A 81 -2.31 -3.41 13.46
C ALA A 81 -2.58 -4.49 12.39
N ILE A 82 -3.29 -5.57 12.75
CA ILE A 82 -3.68 -6.62 11.80
C ILE A 82 -4.63 -6.04 10.74
N THR A 83 -5.64 -5.27 11.14
CA THR A 83 -6.58 -4.64 10.22
C THR A 83 -5.84 -3.73 9.24
N ASN A 84 -4.94 -2.87 9.74
CA ASN A 84 -4.13 -2.00 8.88
C ASN A 84 -3.28 -2.80 7.90
N CYS A 85 -2.64 -3.87 8.39
CA CYS A 85 -1.81 -4.75 7.59
C CYS A 85 -2.57 -5.43 6.45
N VAL A 86 -3.75 -6.01 6.75
CA VAL A 86 -4.57 -6.68 5.74
C VAL A 86 -5.02 -5.66 4.70
N TYR A 87 -5.53 -4.52 5.17
CA TYR A 87 -6.01 -3.46 4.30
C TYR A 87 -4.92 -2.92 3.36
N SER A 88 -3.74 -2.58 3.90
CA SER A 88 -2.63 -2.06 3.10
C SER A 88 -2.07 -3.12 2.14
N THR A 89 -1.99 -4.38 2.56
CA THR A 89 -1.50 -5.48 1.70
C THR A 89 -2.44 -5.68 0.52
N VAL A 90 -3.76 -5.75 0.76
CA VAL A 90 -4.77 -5.92 -0.30
C VAL A 90 -4.68 -4.81 -1.34
N LEU A 91 -4.43 -3.57 -0.91
CA LEU A 91 -4.31 -2.43 -1.82
C LEU A 91 -2.97 -2.37 -2.56
N THR A 92 -1.91 -2.89 -1.96
CA THR A 92 -0.57 -2.85 -2.55
C THR A 92 -0.36 -3.97 -3.57
N ILE A 93 -1.05 -5.12 -3.43
CA ILE A 93 -0.92 -6.25 -4.35
C ILE A 93 -1.18 -5.85 -5.82
N PRO A 94 -2.30 -5.18 -6.18
CA PRO A 94 -2.55 -4.79 -7.57
C PRO A 94 -1.43 -3.90 -8.12
N LEU A 95 -0.98 -2.90 -7.35
CA LEU A 95 0.10 -2.00 -7.77
C LEU A 95 1.42 -2.75 -8.00
N PHE A 96 1.77 -3.66 -7.10
CA PHE A 96 2.95 -4.51 -7.26
C PHE A 96 2.84 -5.41 -8.50
N LEU A 97 1.68 -6.01 -8.73
CA LEU A 97 1.43 -6.84 -9.91
C LEU A 97 1.53 -6.04 -11.20
N THR A 98 1.01 -4.80 -11.25
CA THR A 98 1.21 -3.92 -12.42
C THR A 98 2.69 -3.72 -12.71
N MET A 99 3.49 -3.37 -11.70
CA MET A 99 4.93 -3.15 -11.91
C MET A 99 5.69 -4.41 -12.32
N ALA A 100 5.33 -5.57 -11.74
CA ALA A 100 5.97 -6.84 -12.01
C ALA A 100 5.54 -7.45 -13.37
N LEU A 101 4.30 -7.23 -13.80
CA LEU A 101 3.78 -7.74 -15.06
C LEU A 101 4.11 -6.82 -16.24
N GLY A 102 4.42 -5.55 -16.00
CA GLY A 102 4.88 -4.60 -17.03
C GLY A 102 6.11 -5.06 -17.82
N PHE A 103 6.96 -5.92 -17.24
CA PHE A 103 8.07 -6.56 -17.97
C PHE A 103 7.58 -7.46 -19.12
N ALA A 104 6.46 -8.17 -18.94
CA ALA A 104 5.87 -8.98 -20.01
C ALA A 104 5.23 -8.09 -21.09
N VAL A 105 4.65 -6.96 -20.69
CA VAL A 105 4.03 -5.99 -21.61
C VAL A 105 5.06 -5.31 -22.51
N ILE A 106 6.25 -4.96 -22.00
CA ILE A 106 7.37 -4.47 -22.83
C ILE A 106 7.72 -5.48 -23.94
N ASN A 107 7.61 -6.77 -23.65
CA ASN A 107 7.90 -7.84 -24.61
C ASN A 107 6.71 -8.17 -25.53
N GLY A 108 5.65 -7.34 -25.54
CA GLY A 108 4.49 -7.48 -26.41
C GLY A 108 3.40 -8.41 -25.89
N VAL A 109 3.47 -8.87 -24.64
CA VAL A 109 2.42 -9.70 -24.04
C VAL A 109 1.33 -8.81 -23.46
N THR A 110 0.13 -8.86 -24.03
CA THR A 110 -1.01 -8.12 -23.48
C THR A 110 -1.61 -8.86 -22.30
N ILE A 111 -1.56 -8.23 -21.11
CA ILE A 111 -2.20 -8.74 -19.89
C ILE A 111 -3.37 -7.81 -19.56
N PRO A 112 -4.64 -8.24 -19.71
CA PRO A 112 -5.82 -7.37 -19.58
C PRO A 112 -5.95 -6.65 -18.22
N MET A 113 -5.34 -7.18 -17.16
CA MET A 113 -5.41 -6.60 -15.82
C MET A 113 -4.52 -5.36 -15.64
N VAL A 114 -3.47 -5.22 -16.46
CA VAL A 114 -2.41 -4.21 -16.27
C VAL A 114 -2.12 -3.40 -17.54
N SER A 115 -2.73 -3.80 -18.66
CA SER A 115 -2.45 -3.25 -20.00
C SER A 115 -2.57 -1.74 -20.07
N ASP A 116 -3.59 -1.17 -19.44
CA ASP A 116 -3.91 0.24 -19.64
C ASP A 116 -2.90 1.14 -18.89
N ILE A 117 -2.47 0.73 -17.69
CA ILE A 117 -1.43 1.44 -16.92
C ILE A 117 -0.07 1.28 -17.60
N ASP A 118 0.27 0.06 -18.03
CA ASP A 118 1.57 -0.23 -18.63
C ASP A 118 1.71 0.43 -20.00
N VAL A 119 0.63 0.55 -20.77
CA VAL A 119 0.60 1.31 -22.03
C VAL A 119 0.87 2.79 -21.79
N ASP A 120 0.30 3.39 -20.76
CA ASP A 120 0.55 4.79 -20.42
C ASP A 120 2.00 5.01 -19.94
N ILE A 121 2.59 4.04 -19.22
CA ILE A 121 4.02 4.06 -18.85
C ILE A 121 4.92 3.99 -20.09
N ILE A 122 4.63 3.09 -21.02
CA ILE A 122 5.40 2.91 -22.26
C ILE A 122 5.35 4.19 -23.12
N LYS A 123 4.20 4.86 -23.17
CA LYS A 123 4.05 6.16 -23.85
C LYS A 123 4.86 7.27 -23.16
N LEU A 124 4.86 7.29 -21.82
CA LEU A 124 5.55 8.33 -21.04
C LEU A 124 7.08 8.18 -21.10
N PHE A 125 7.57 6.95 -21.24
CA PHE A 125 8.99 6.63 -21.36
C PHE A 125 9.28 5.89 -22.67
N PRO A 126 9.36 6.59 -23.83
CA PRO A 126 9.53 5.94 -25.14
C PRO A 126 10.79 5.04 -25.26
N PRO A 127 11.96 5.38 -24.67
CA PRO A 127 13.10 4.50 -24.69
C PRO A 127 12.85 3.24 -23.86
N VAL A 128 12.99 2.06 -24.49
CA VAL A 128 12.83 0.74 -23.83
C VAL A 128 13.68 0.64 -22.55
N ALA A 129 14.90 1.19 -22.55
CA ALA A 129 15.77 1.22 -21.37
C ALA A 129 15.14 1.97 -20.17
N LEU A 130 14.43 3.08 -20.42
CA LEU A 130 13.76 3.84 -19.36
C LEU A 130 12.53 3.10 -18.82
N GLN A 131 11.83 2.35 -19.68
CA GLN A 131 10.71 1.50 -19.27
C GLN A 131 11.19 0.40 -18.31
N TYR A 132 12.27 -0.31 -18.67
CA TYR A 132 12.88 -1.31 -17.78
C TYR A 132 13.33 -0.70 -16.46
N ILE A 133 13.98 0.47 -16.47
CA ILE A 133 14.37 1.17 -15.22
C ILE A 133 13.13 1.48 -14.38
N PHE A 134 12.06 2.01 -14.99
CA PHE A 134 10.83 2.33 -14.28
C PHE A 134 10.21 1.08 -13.62
N PHE A 135 10.05 -0.02 -14.36
CA PHE A 135 9.48 -1.24 -13.79
C PHE A 135 10.38 -1.91 -12.77
N ILE A 136 11.71 -1.85 -12.91
CA ILE A 136 12.65 -2.35 -11.89
C ILE A 136 12.48 -1.55 -10.60
N LEU A 137 12.51 -0.22 -10.68
CA LEU A 137 12.33 0.64 -9.51
C LEU A 137 10.94 0.45 -8.89
N GLY A 138 9.89 0.44 -9.72
CA GLY A 138 8.52 0.21 -9.29
C GLY A 138 8.32 -1.14 -8.60
N THR A 139 8.94 -2.20 -9.12
CA THR A 139 8.89 -3.54 -8.52
C THR A 139 9.63 -3.58 -7.18
N ILE A 140 10.82 -2.98 -7.08
CA ILE A 140 11.58 -2.89 -5.82
C ILE A 140 10.77 -2.13 -4.78
N VAL A 141 10.21 -0.97 -5.15
CA VAL A 141 9.35 -0.17 -4.28
C VAL A 141 8.12 -0.97 -3.86
N GLY A 142 7.45 -1.66 -4.80
CA GLY A 142 6.30 -2.51 -4.52
C GLY A 142 6.60 -3.63 -3.51
N ILE A 143 7.77 -4.29 -3.62
CA ILE A 143 8.22 -5.28 -2.62
C ILE A 143 8.36 -4.64 -1.24
N VAL A 144 8.96 -3.45 -1.16
CA VAL A 144 9.12 -2.73 0.11
C VAL A 144 7.75 -2.36 0.70
N PHE A 145 6.83 -1.84 -0.11
CA PHE A 145 5.47 -1.49 0.32
C PHE A 145 4.62 -2.71 0.71
N LEU A 146 4.90 -3.90 0.16
CA LEU A 146 4.28 -5.15 0.61
C LEU A 146 4.89 -5.65 1.92
N ALA A 147 6.22 -5.56 2.06
CA ALA A 147 6.94 -6.06 3.23
C ALA A 147 6.72 -5.19 4.48
N GLU A 148 6.72 -3.86 4.33
CA GLU A 148 6.56 -2.90 5.43
C GLU A 148 5.36 -3.20 6.35
N PRO A 149 4.12 -3.32 5.84
CA PRO A 149 2.96 -3.52 6.70
C PRO A 149 2.99 -4.88 7.39
N ILE A 150 3.53 -5.91 6.72
CA ILE A 150 3.67 -7.27 7.28
C ILE A 150 4.67 -7.25 8.44
N ILE A 151 5.82 -6.60 8.26
CA ILE A 151 6.85 -6.47 9.29
C ILE A 151 6.33 -5.64 10.46
N ALA A 152 5.71 -4.49 10.18
CA ALA A 152 5.13 -3.62 11.20
C ALA A 152 4.05 -4.36 12.02
N CYS A 153 3.21 -5.15 11.37
CA CYS A 153 2.22 -6.01 12.00
C CYS A 153 2.87 -7.08 12.89
N TYR A 154 3.89 -7.78 12.39
CA TYR A 154 4.62 -8.80 13.15
C TYR A 154 5.23 -8.21 14.43
N LEU A 155 5.96 -7.10 14.31
CA LEU A 155 6.59 -6.42 15.44
C LEU A 155 5.54 -5.94 16.44
N THR A 156 4.45 -5.35 15.96
CA THR A 156 3.37 -4.84 16.82
C THR A 156 2.61 -5.96 17.55
N THR A 157 2.35 -7.08 16.89
CA THR A 157 1.62 -8.22 17.47
C THR A 157 2.45 -9.01 18.48
N HIS A 158 3.77 -9.01 18.32
CA HIS A 158 4.73 -9.65 19.25
C HIS A 158 5.30 -8.68 20.28
N ASP A 159 4.81 -7.43 20.32
CA ASP A 159 5.27 -6.38 21.24
C ASP A 159 6.80 -6.16 21.16
N ILE A 160 7.37 -6.32 19.96
CA ILE A 160 8.79 -6.11 19.67
C ILE A 160 9.00 -4.66 19.23
N GLU A 161 10.01 -4.00 19.78
CA GLU A 161 10.35 -2.64 19.40
C GLU A 161 10.85 -2.57 17.94
N PRO A 162 10.35 -1.64 17.11
CA PRO A 162 10.80 -1.48 15.74
C PRO A 162 12.21 -0.87 15.71
N SER A 163 13.22 -1.75 15.67
CA SER A 163 14.63 -1.38 15.45
C SER A 163 15.17 -2.12 14.22
N ILE A 164 16.19 -1.55 13.57
CA ILE A 164 16.85 -2.19 12.40
C ILE A 164 17.28 -3.62 12.72
N LYS A 165 17.82 -3.84 13.93
CA LYS A 165 18.23 -5.17 14.40
C LYS A 165 17.06 -6.15 14.47
N ASN A 166 15.91 -5.71 14.99
CA ASN A 166 14.72 -6.55 15.11
C ASN A 166 14.08 -6.81 13.74
N ILE A 167 14.06 -5.82 12.84
CA ILE A 167 13.61 -5.98 11.46
C ILE A 167 14.46 -7.02 10.72
N ILE A 168 15.80 -6.91 10.79
CA ILE A 168 16.72 -7.91 10.24
C ILE A 168 16.51 -9.28 10.89
N GLY A 169 16.20 -9.31 12.19
CA GLY A 169 15.87 -10.51 12.93
C GLY A 169 14.64 -11.26 12.39
N VAL A 170 13.64 -10.54 11.86
CA VAL A 170 12.46 -11.15 11.21
C VAL A 170 12.89 -11.95 9.97
N PHE A 171 13.78 -11.39 9.14
CA PHE A 171 14.29 -12.05 7.94
C PHE A 171 15.27 -13.20 8.24
N LYS A 172 15.97 -13.15 9.38
CA LYS A 172 16.93 -14.19 9.79
C LYS A 172 16.31 -15.36 10.54
N LYS A 173 15.06 -15.27 11.01
CA LYS A 173 14.38 -16.42 11.61
C LYS A 173 14.14 -17.46 10.52
N LYS A 174 14.95 -18.53 10.52
CA LYS A 174 14.65 -19.77 9.79
C LYS A 174 13.21 -20.18 10.12
N PRO A 175 12.42 -20.65 9.13
CA PRO A 175 11.09 -21.18 9.41
C PRO A 175 11.22 -22.28 10.44
N SER A 176 10.50 -22.14 11.56
CA SER A 176 10.42 -23.15 12.61
C SER A 176 9.64 -24.36 12.08
N GLY A 177 10.32 -25.17 11.27
CA GLY A 177 9.87 -26.45 10.73
C GLY A 177 10.94 -27.55 10.81
N GLU A 178 12.21 -27.21 11.03
CA GLU A 178 13.27 -28.19 11.33
C GLU A 178 13.33 -28.47 12.84
N ASN A 179 12.32 -29.17 13.36
CA ASN A 179 12.46 -30.00 14.56
C ASN A 179 11.25 -30.95 14.64
N LYS A 180 11.36 -32.07 13.93
CA LYS A 180 10.95 -33.43 14.33
C LYS A 180 11.10 -34.38 13.13
N ALA A 181 12.26 -35.03 13.07
CA ALA A 181 12.43 -36.40 12.60
C ALA A 181 13.51 -37.03 13.49
#